data_AF-A0A9P5NMA3-F1
#
_entry.id   AF-A0A9P5NMA3-F1
#
_cell.length_a   1.000
_cell.length_b   1.000
_cell.length_c   1.000
_cell.angle_alpha   90.00
_cell.angle_beta   90.00
_cell.angle_gamma   90.00
#
_symmetry.space_group_name_H-M   'P 1'
#
loop_
_entity.id
_entity.type
_entity.pdbx_description
1 polymer ?
#
loop_
_entity_poly.entity_id
_entity_poly.type
_entity_poly.pdbx_seq_one_letter_code
_entity_poly.pdbx_strand_id
1 'polypeptide(L)'
;MSSKRMMFYLCYICNTLAIAKPIAKNRKPAKTCTDYDGPWPMMLTGATDDLRKYLLWHQTFAVSHTIAFNAIPFDKSLRSWVIMNITGDAVSADDEMKRKALGIIKETMWKEINFWAYATRVLTVVGVTKSVDEMVYMVTKSFDMHLIESKDDKGNNTSIWQLMGKPLAKDMDEHRRFLQTIRNPTKTYLTERLHQLLIKKRFVNCVWCKAETHPGWVCPFFSVMDWQGPLRPMKEPSTHLNSADQGPN
;
A
#
# COMPACT_ATOMS: atom_id res chain seq x y z
N MET A 1 -11.31 29.27 2.18
CA MET A 1 -9.83 29.26 2.12
C MET A 1 -9.32 27.83 2.28
N SER A 2 -8.79 27.24 1.20
CA SER A 2 -8.35 25.83 1.18
C SER A 2 -6.90 25.74 1.64
N SER A 3 -6.67 25.22 2.86
CA SER A 3 -5.33 24.94 3.39
C SER A 3 -4.69 23.80 2.59
N LYS A 4 -3.73 24.11 1.73
CA LYS A 4 -2.89 23.14 0.99
C LYS A 4 -1.68 22.80 1.86
N ARG A 5 -1.57 21.55 2.28
CA ARG A 5 -0.41 21.02 3.04
C ARG A 5 0.63 20.53 2.01
N MET A 6 1.91 20.47 2.37
CA MET A 6 2.97 19.79 1.59
C MET A 6 3.61 18.71 2.45
N MET A 7 4.24 17.71 1.84
CA MET A 7 5.02 16.69 2.56
C MET A 7 6.52 17.06 2.54
N PHE A 8 7.20 16.90 3.66
CA PHE A 8 8.55 17.40 3.96
C PHE A 8 9.42 16.36 4.65
N TYR A 9 10.72 16.62 4.58
CA TYR A 9 11.75 15.95 5.34
C TYR A 9 12.75 17.01 5.87
N LEU A 10 13.09 16.90 7.16
CA LEU A 10 14.11 17.58 7.99
C LEU A 10 14.09 19.07 8.43
N CYS A 11 14.57 19.15 9.69
CA CYS A 11 15.16 20.14 10.61
C CYS A 11 14.84 21.65 10.57
N TYR A 12 14.77 22.15 11.82
CA TYR A 12 14.49 23.50 12.27
C TYR A 12 15.23 24.61 11.52
N ILE A 13 14.50 25.67 11.16
CA ILE A 13 14.72 27.06 11.56
C ILE A 13 13.52 27.87 11.03
N CYS A 14 12.74 28.46 11.94
CA CYS A 14 11.92 29.68 11.84
C CYS A 14 10.72 29.56 12.80
N ASN A 15 10.53 30.55 13.69
CA ASN A 15 9.58 30.50 14.82
C ASN A 15 8.08 30.44 14.45
N THR A 16 7.75 30.38 13.16
CA THR A 16 6.37 30.22 12.64
C THR A 16 6.18 28.93 11.81
N LEU A 17 7.24 28.15 11.58
CA LEU A 17 7.20 26.94 10.79
C LEU A 17 6.95 25.72 11.67
N ALA A 18 5.76 25.13 11.58
CA ALA A 18 5.44 23.90 12.32
C ALA A 18 5.66 22.67 11.43
N ILE A 19 6.63 21.85 11.81
CA ILE A 19 6.82 20.49 11.28
C ILE A 19 6.10 19.52 12.21
N ALA A 20 5.15 18.76 11.68
CA ALA A 20 4.51 17.72 12.47
C ALA A 20 5.55 16.67 12.90
N LYS A 21 5.64 16.37 14.20
CA LYS A 21 6.52 15.31 14.70
C LYS A 21 6.14 13.97 14.05
N PRO A 22 7.12 13.11 13.70
CA PRO A 22 6.81 11.77 13.22
C PRO A 22 5.98 11.01 14.25
N ILE A 23 4.94 10.32 13.80
CA ILE A 23 4.15 9.45 14.66
C ILE A 23 5.00 8.23 14.98
N ALA A 24 5.60 8.20 16.17
CA ALA A 24 6.32 7.03 16.64
C ALA A 24 5.36 5.83 16.68
N LYS A 25 5.59 4.82 15.83
CA LYS A 25 5.01 3.50 16.08
C LYS A 25 5.80 2.94 17.27
N ASN A 26 5.11 2.58 18.35
CA ASN A 26 5.65 1.77 19.44
C ASN A 26 6.23 0.45 18.89
N ARG A 27 7.46 0.48 18.40
CA ARG A 27 8.23 -0.69 17.99
C ARG A 27 9.34 -0.86 19.01
N LYS A 28 9.39 -2.04 19.62
CA LYS A 28 10.61 -2.51 20.28
C LYS A 28 11.75 -2.40 19.26
N PRO A 29 12.94 -1.91 19.64
CA PRO A 29 14.06 -1.81 18.71
C PRO A 29 14.33 -3.18 18.11
N ALA A 30 14.30 -3.27 16.78
CA ALA A 30 14.69 -4.48 16.09
C ALA A 30 16.20 -4.68 16.34
N LYS A 31 16.59 -5.88 16.80
CA LYS A 31 18.00 -6.25 17.07
C LYS A 31 18.94 -6.17 15.86
N THR A 32 18.41 -5.91 14.68
CA THR A 32 19.19 -5.68 13.45
C THR A 32 18.88 -4.27 12.96
N CYS A 33 19.72 -3.33 13.37
CA CYS A 33 19.76 -1.99 12.82
C CYS A 33 20.09 -2.11 11.33
N THR A 34 19.08 -2.11 10.47
CA THR A 34 19.29 -1.58 9.13
C THR A 34 19.35 -0.08 9.32
N ASP A 35 20.50 0.54 9.08
CA ASP A 35 20.84 1.95 9.39
C ASP A 35 19.91 3.02 8.77
N TYR A 36 18.88 2.58 8.05
CA TYR A 36 17.87 3.41 7.42
C TYR A 36 16.49 3.00 7.93
N ASP A 37 15.98 3.75 8.92
CA ASP A 37 14.55 3.76 9.18
C ASP A 37 13.81 4.29 7.94
N GLY A 38 12.56 3.87 7.77
CA GLY A 38 11.79 4.35 6.63
C GLY A 38 11.64 5.87 6.64
N PRO A 39 11.69 6.56 5.48
CA PRO A 39 11.37 7.98 5.40
C PRO A 39 10.06 8.28 6.14
N TRP A 40 10.16 9.17 7.12
CA TRP A 40 9.01 9.64 7.89
C TRP A 40 8.26 10.69 7.07
N PRO A 41 7.05 10.41 6.57
CA PRO A 41 6.26 11.43 5.90
C PRO A 41 5.92 12.53 6.92
N MET A 42 6.45 13.74 6.74
CA MET A 42 6.08 14.89 7.57
C MET A 42 5.24 15.84 6.74
N MET A 43 4.24 16.49 7.34
CA MET A 43 3.49 17.56 6.66
C MET A 43 4.07 18.91 7.08
N LEU A 44 4.46 19.75 6.13
CA LEU A 44 4.75 21.15 6.39
C LEU A 44 3.49 21.98 6.29
N THR A 45 3.39 22.87 7.25
CA THR A 45 2.33 23.86 7.39
C THR A 45 2.96 25.22 7.65
N GLY A 46 2.30 26.30 7.22
CA GLY A 46 2.78 27.67 7.42
C GLY A 46 3.89 28.13 6.46
N ALA A 47 4.26 27.34 5.45
CA ALA A 47 5.21 27.78 4.43
C ALA A 47 4.65 28.91 3.57
N THR A 48 5.49 29.90 3.25
CA THR A 48 5.16 30.94 2.25
C THR A 48 5.05 30.32 0.85
N ASP A 49 4.33 30.98 -0.04
CA ASP A 49 4.16 30.50 -1.42
C ASP A 49 5.48 30.41 -2.18
N ASP A 50 6.43 31.32 -1.91
CA ASP A 50 7.75 31.31 -2.54
C ASP A 50 8.61 30.15 -2.03
N LEU A 51 8.61 29.92 -0.71
CA LEU A 51 9.28 28.76 -0.12
C LEU A 51 8.69 27.46 -0.69
N ARG A 52 7.36 27.39 -0.82
CA ARG A 52 6.65 26.26 -1.43
C ARG A 52 7.12 26.02 -2.87
N LYS A 53 7.13 27.05 -3.71
CA LYS A 53 7.57 26.97 -5.11
C LYS A 53 9.03 26.54 -5.21
N TYR A 54 9.91 27.12 -4.38
CA TYR A 54 11.33 26.79 -4.33
C TYR A 54 11.55 25.31 -4.00
N LEU A 55 10.86 24.79 -2.98
CA LEU A 55 10.99 23.41 -2.54
C LEU A 55 10.46 22.43 -3.59
N LEU A 56 9.32 22.74 -4.21
CA LEU A 56 8.76 21.94 -5.29
C LEU A 56 9.56 21.99 -6.58
N TRP A 57 10.25 23.11 -6.84
CA TRP A 57 11.12 23.28 -8.01
C TRP A 57 12.37 22.40 -7.88
N HIS A 58 13.02 22.40 -6.72
CA HIS A 58 14.20 21.57 -6.48
C HIS A 58 13.87 20.08 -6.29
N GLN A 59 12.71 19.76 -5.72
CA GLN A 59 12.24 18.42 -5.34
C GLN A 59 13.13 17.69 -4.33
N THR A 60 14.42 17.53 -4.57
CA THR A 60 15.34 16.74 -3.75
C THR A 60 16.41 17.62 -3.13
N PHE A 61 16.60 17.51 -1.82
CA PHE A 61 17.61 18.22 -1.07
C PHE A 61 18.52 17.21 -0.36
N ALA A 62 19.81 17.25 -0.67
CA ALA A 62 20.83 16.51 0.06
C ALA A 62 21.27 17.35 1.26
N VAL A 63 21.05 16.83 2.47
CA VAL A 63 21.49 17.46 3.73
C VAL A 63 22.88 16.92 4.13
N SER A 64 23.11 15.62 3.88
CA SER A 64 24.40 14.95 4.03
C SER A 64 24.53 13.81 3.03
N HIS A 65 25.67 13.12 3.01
CA HIS A 65 25.89 11.91 2.21
C HIS A 65 24.96 10.74 2.61
N THR A 66 24.33 10.80 3.78
CA THR A 66 23.42 9.78 4.31
C THR A 66 21.98 10.25 4.43
N ILE A 67 21.72 11.54 4.21
CA ILE A 67 20.42 12.15 4.46
C ILE A 67 20.03 13.03 3.27
N ALA A 68 18.96 12.61 2.61
CA ALA A 68 18.29 13.39 1.58
C ALA A 68 16.78 13.40 1.83
N PHE A 69 16.12 14.36 1.20
CA PHE A 69 14.79 14.79 1.59
C PHE A 69 14.06 15.24 0.33
N ASN A 70 12.84 14.71 0.12
CA ASN A 70 12.05 14.99 -1.07
C ASN A 70 10.82 15.85 -0.74
N ALA A 71 10.68 16.98 -1.41
CA ALA A 71 9.53 17.86 -1.37
C ALA A 71 8.58 17.52 -2.52
N ILE A 72 7.44 16.93 -2.20
CA ILE A 72 6.41 16.57 -3.18
C ILE A 72 5.10 17.33 -2.90
N PRO A 73 4.34 17.68 -3.95
CA PRO A 73 3.03 18.28 -3.75
C PRO A 73 2.12 17.26 -3.05
N PHE A 74 1.50 17.68 -1.95
CA PHE A 74 0.54 16.81 -1.28
C PHE A 74 -0.86 17.07 -1.83
N ASP A 75 -1.38 16.07 -2.50
CA ASP A 75 -2.74 16.08 -3.01
C ASP A 75 -3.66 15.32 -2.06
N LYS A 76 -4.51 16.09 -1.37
CA LYS A 76 -5.54 15.57 -0.46
C LYS A 76 -6.59 14.72 -1.14
N SER A 77 -6.69 14.71 -2.46
CA SER A 77 -7.62 13.88 -3.22
C SER A 77 -7.06 12.51 -3.58
N LEU A 78 -5.73 12.33 -3.55
CA LEU A 78 -5.12 11.05 -3.86
C LEU A 78 -5.40 10.01 -2.78
N ARG A 79 -5.72 8.79 -3.21
CA ARG A 79 -6.04 7.64 -2.36
C ARG A 79 -5.28 6.43 -2.89
N SER A 80 -4.96 5.48 -2.01
CA SER A 80 -4.36 4.22 -2.45
C SER A 80 -5.36 3.46 -3.32
N TRP A 81 -4.88 2.91 -4.43
CA TRP A 81 -5.65 2.00 -5.27
C TRP A 81 -5.70 0.60 -4.68
N VAL A 82 -4.88 0.30 -3.67
CA VAL A 82 -4.83 -1.02 -3.03
C VAL A 82 -6.06 -1.21 -2.15
N ILE A 83 -6.92 -2.15 -2.55
CA ILE A 83 -8.13 -2.49 -1.81
C ILE A 83 -7.82 -3.56 -0.77
N MET A 84 -7.26 -4.71 -1.11
CA MET A 84 -6.93 -5.74 -0.11
C MET A 84 -5.93 -6.75 -0.63
N ASN A 85 -5.33 -7.50 0.29
CA ASN A 85 -4.50 -8.65 -0.03
C ASN A 85 -5.27 -9.94 0.24
N ILE A 86 -5.09 -10.92 -0.63
CA ILE A 86 -5.81 -12.19 -0.64
C ILE A 86 -4.78 -13.31 -0.64
N THR A 87 -4.97 -14.27 0.25
CA THR A 87 -4.20 -15.51 0.41
C THR A 87 -5.13 -16.70 0.26
N GLY A 88 -4.58 -17.88 0.03
CA GLY A 88 -5.36 -19.10 -0.09
C GLY A 88 -4.66 -20.12 -0.97
N ASP A 89 -5.20 -21.32 -0.98
CA ASP A 89 -4.79 -22.41 -1.87
C ASP A 89 -5.08 -22.11 -3.35
N ALA A 90 -6.10 -21.29 -3.64
CA ALA A 90 -6.40 -20.84 -4.99
C ALA A 90 -5.45 -19.77 -5.55
N VAL A 91 -4.58 -19.17 -4.73
CA VAL A 91 -3.69 -18.08 -5.20
C VAL A 91 -2.56 -18.66 -6.05
N SER A 92 -2.53 -18.32 -7.34
CA SER A 92 -1.52 -18.79 -8.29
C SER A 92 -1.19 -17.75 -9.36
N ALA A 93 -0.18 -18.04 -10.18
CA ALA A 93 0.18 -17.22 -11.35
C ALA A 93 -0.71 -17.46 -12.58
N ASP A 94 -1.70 -18.35 -12.48
CA ASP A 94 -2.63 -18.64 -13.57
C ASP A 94 -3.66 -17.51 -13.73
N ASP A 95 -3.65 -16.87 -14.90
CA ASP A 95 -4.55 -15.78 -15.26
C ASP A 95 -6.02 -16.19 -15.36
N GLU A 96 -6.33 -17.45 -15.69
CA GLU A 96 -7.70 -17.95 -15.68
C GLU A 96 -8.22 -18.04 -14.25
N MET A 97 -7.44 -18.62 -13.34
CA MET A 97 -7.79 -18.71 -11.92
C MET A 97 -7.95 -17.33 -11.30
N LYS A 98 -7.05 -16.39 -11.65
CA LYS A 98 -7.13 -14.98 -11.22
C LYS A 98 -8.42 -14.31 -11.68
N ARG A 99 -8.82 -14.48 -12.95
CA ARG A 99 -10.07 -13.92 -13.50
C ARG A 99 -11.30 -14.53 -12.83
N LYS A 100 -11.32 -15.84 -12.62
CA LYS A 100 -12.41 -16.53 -11.90
C LYS A 100 -12.54 -16.02 -10.46
N ALA A 101 -11.43 -15.91 -9.74
CA ALA A 101 -11.40 -15.37 -8.38
C ALA A 101 -11.92 -13.92 -8.34
N LEU A 102 -11.50 -13.07 -9.27
CA LEU A 102 -12.01 -11.70 -9.37
C LEU A 102 -13.52 -11.66 -9.64
N GLY A 103 -14.02 -12.54 -10.50
CA GLY A 103 -15.45 -12.70 -10.77
C GLY A 103 -16.23 -13.05 -9.50
N ILE A 104 -15.79 -14.05 -8.75
CA ILE A 104 -16.40 -14.48 -7.48
C ILE A 104 -16.43 -13.33 -6.47
N ILE A 105 -15.33 -12.59 -6.33
CA ILE A 105 -15.24 -11.44 -5.41
C ILE A 105 -16.26 -10.37 -5.82
N LYS A 106 -16.33 -10.02 -7.11
CA LYS A 106 -17.29 -9.04 -7.62
C LYS A 106 -18.71 -9.50 -7.37
N GLU A 107 -19.06 -10.73 -7.75
CA GLU A 107 -20.40 -11.29 -7.56
C GLU A 107 -20.81 -11.32 -6.09
N THR A 108 -19.91 -11.73 -5.19
CA THR A 108 -20.15 -11.73 -3.74
C THR A 108 -20.43 -10.31 -3.25
N MET A 109 -19.61 -9.34 -3.65
CA MET A 109 -19.83 -7.93 -3.30
C MET A 109 -21.13 -7.38 -3.87
N TRP A 110 -21.53 -7.83 -5.06
CA TRP A 110 -22.77 -7.44 -5.72
C TRP A 110 -24.00 -8.07 -5.07
N LYS A 111 -23.87 -8.98 -4.11
CA LYS A 111 -25.01 -9.49 -3.32
C LYS A 111 -25.17 -8.76 -1.98
N GLU A 112 -24.24 -7.85 -1.65
CA GLU A 112 -24.22 -7.20 -0.36
C GLU A 112 -24.94 -5.85 -0.35
N ILE A 113 -25.98 -5.76 0.47
CA ILE A 113 -26.78 -4.54 0.62
C ILE A 113 -25.95 -3.33 1.09
N ASN A 114 -24.95 -3.55 1.94
CA ASN A 114 -24.05 -2.49 2.40
C ASN A 114 -23.18 -1.94 1.26
N PHE A 115 -22.79 -2.80 0.31
CA PHE A 115 -22.02 -2.38 -0.85
C PHE A 115 -22.90 -1.62 -1.85
N TRP A 116 -24.14 -2.07 -2.08
CA TRP A 116 -25.13 -1.36 -2.89
C TRP A 116 -25.43 0.04 -2.35
N ALA A 117 -25.70 0.13 -1.05
CA ALA A 117 -25.96 1.40 -0.38
C ALA A 117 -24.77 2.35 -0.51
N TYR A 118 -23.54 1.84 -0.34
CA TYR A 118 -22.33 2.63 -0.54
C TYR A 118 -22.20 3.13 -2.00
N ALA A 119 -22.31 2.23 -2.98
CA ALA A 119 -22.16 2.54 -4.40
C ALA A 119 -23.17 3.59 -4.86
N THR A 120 -24.44 3.38 -4.51
CA THR A 120 -25.54 4.28 -4.84
C THR A 120 -25.31 5.67 -4.27
N ARG A 121 -24.96 5.74 -2.98
CA ARG A 121 -24.72 7.01 -2.28
C ARG A 121 -23.58 7.80 -2.92
N VAL A 122 -22.44 7.17 -3.18
CA VAL A 122 -21.26 7.86 -3.74
C VAL A 122 -21.49 8.31 -5.18
N LEU A 123 -22.16 7.49 -5.99
CA LEU A 123 -22.43 7.81 -7.38
C LEU A 123 -23.55 8.86 -7.55
N THR A 124 -24.55 8.85 -6.69
CA THR A 124 -25.60 9.89 -6.67
C THR A 124 -25.03 11.27 -6.33
N VAL A 125 -24.07 11.34 -5.39
CA VAL A 125 -23.39 12.61 -5.03
C VAL A 125 -22.61 13.22 -6.20
N VAL A 126 -22.15 12.41 -7.15
CA VAL A 126 -21.50 12.89 -8.38
C VAL A 126 -22.46 13.05 -9.56
N GLY A 127 -23.77 12.95 -9.33
CA GLY A 127 -24.81 13.17 -10.34
C GLY A 127 -25.05 12.00 -11.28
N VAL A 128 -24.58 10.79 -10.96
CA VAL A 128 -24.86 9.60 -11.77
C VAL A 128 -26.25 9.07 -11.40
N THR A 129 -27.14 9.02 -12.40
CA THR A 129 -28.51 8.49 -12.27
C THR A 129 -28.66 7.24 -13.13
N LYS A 130 -28.49 6.07 -12.51
CA LYS A 130 -28.50 4.75 -13.14
C LYS A 130 -29.20 3.74 -12.24
N SER A 131 -29.43 2.51 -12.73
CA SER A 131 -29.90 1.44 -11.85
C SER A 131 -28.84 1.08 -10.80
N VAL A 132 -29.27 0.47 -9.69
CA VAL A 132 -28.35 0.01 -8.63
C VAL A 132 -27.30 -0.95 -9.19
N ASP A 133 -27.70 -1.88 -10.06
CA ASP A 133 -26.80 -2.84 -10.69
C ASP A 133 -25.74 -2.17 -11.56
N GLU A 134 -26.14 -1.18 -12.36
CA GLU A 134 -25.21 -0.40 -13.17
C GLU A 134 -24.23 0.40 -12.30
N MET A 135 -24.70 0.97 -11.19
CA MET A 135 -23.87 1.70 -10.25
C MET A 135 -22.81 0.80 -9.59
N VAL A 136 -23.23 -0.39 -9.14
CA VAL A 136 -22.35 -1.42 -8.56
C VAL A 136 -21.32 -1.92 -9.58
N TYR A 137 -21.75 -2.14 -10.82
CA TYR A 137 -20.84 -2.46 -11.93
C TYR A 137 -19.82 -1.33 -12.15
N MET A 138 -20.25 -0.07 -12.18
CA MET A 138 -19.34 1.07 -12.36
C MET A 138 -18.26 1.14 -11.28
N VAL A 139 -18.60 0.86 -10.02
CA VAL A 139 -17.62 0.82 -8.93
C VAL A 139 -16.56 -0.26 -9.16
N THR A 140 -17.01 -1.46 -9.54
CA THR A 140 -16.15 -2.65 -9.64
C THR A 140 -15.49 -2.81 -11.02
N LYS A 141 -15.85 -1.97 -12.01
CA LYS A 141 -15.27 -1.99 -13.36
C LYS A 141 -13.75 -1.80 -13.35
N SER A 142 -13.24 -0.97 -12.45
CA SER A 142 -11.80 -0.69 -12.32
C SER A 142 -11.03 -1.73 -11.51
N PHE A 143 -11.72 -2.75 -10.97
CA PHE A 143 -11.05 -3.72 -10.11
C PHE A 143 -10.20 -4.66 -10.94
N ASP A 144 -8.97 -4.85 -10.49
CA ASP A 144 -8.00 -5.77 -11.05
C ASP A 144 -7.21 -6.46 -9.92
N MET A 145 -6.53 -7.55 -10.24
CA MET A 145 -5.73 -8.33 -9.30
C MET A 145 -4.32 -8.55 -9.81
N HIS A 146 -3.35 -8.30 -8.93
CA HIS A 146 -1.94 -8.54 -9.21
C HIS A 146 -1.37 -9.62 -8.29
N LEU A 147 -0.58 -10.53 -8.85
CA LEU A 147 0.19 -11.47 -8.06
C LEU A 147 1.40 -10.76 -7.47
N ILE A 148 1.60 -10.91 -6.16
CA ILE A 148 2.75 -10.38 -5.44
C ILE A 148 3.41 -11.52 -4.70
N GLU A 149 4.71 -11.66 -4.90
CA GLU A 149 5.53 -12.52 -4.06
C GLU A 149 5.62 -11.95 -2.65
N SER A 150 5.46 -12.79 -1.64
CA SER A 150 5.46 -12.42 -0.23
C SER A 150 6.19 -13.49 0.58
N LYS A 151 6.32 -13.21 1.88
CA LYS A 151 6.62 -14.23 2.87
C LYS A 151 5.42 -14.47 3.79
N ASP A 152 5.25 -15.71 4.24
CA ASP A 152 4.31 -16.05 5.30
C ASP A 152 4.87 -15.63 6.67
N ASP A 153 4.12 -15.89 7.75
CA ASP A 153 4.56 -15.54 9.10
C ASP A 153 5.74 -16.41 9.59
N LYS A 154 6.02 -17.53 8.91
CA LYS A 154 7.17 -18.41 9.15
C LYS A 154 8.40 -18.02 8.29
N GLY A 155 8.27 -17.03 7.42
CA GLY A 155 9.33 -16.56 6.52
C GLY A 155 9.48 -17.34 5.22
N ASN A 156 8.61 -18.33 4.97
CA ASN A 156 8.56 -19.09 3.73
C ASN A 156 8.02 -18.23 2.60
N ASN A 157 8.50 -18.47 1.38
CA ASN A 157 7.97 -17.79 0.20
C ASN A 157 6.51 -18.22 -0.02
N THR A 158 5.66 -17.24 -0.25
CA THR A 158 4.24 -17.44 -0.55
C THR A 158 3.80 -16.39 -1.55
N SER A 159 2.71 -16.64 -2.26
CA SER A 159 2.13 -15.66 -3.17
C SER A 159 0.84 -15.11 -2.58
N ILE A 160 0.57 -13.85 -2.87
CA ILE A 160 -0.71 -13.21 -2.56
C ILE A 160 -1.25 -12.59 -3.82
N TRP A 161 -2.57 -12.51 -3.94
CA TRP A 161 -3.18 -11.58 -4.88
C TRP A 161 -3.50 -10.27 -4.16
N GLN A 162 -3.16 -9.15 -4.80
CA GLN A 162 -3.56 -7.83 -4.34
C GLN A 162 -4.68 -7.32 -5.22
N LEU A 163 -5.87 -7.17 -4.64
CA LEU A 163 -7.00 -6.51 -5.27
C LEU A 163 -6.75 -5.00 -5.27
N MET A 164 -6.81 -4.41 -6.45
CA MET A 164 -6.67 -2.97 -6.68
C MET A 164 -7.92 -2.44 -7.38
N GLY A 165 -8.16 -1.14 -7.25
CA GLY A 165 -9.24 -0.47 -7.98
C GLY A 165 -9.17 1.04 -7.81
N LYS A 166 -9.76 1.77 -8.76
CA LYS A 166 -9.80 3.22 -8.74
C LYS A 166 -10.65 3.68 -7.53
N PRO A 167 -10.10 4.52 -6.64
CA PRO A 167 -10.85 5.08 -5.52
C PRO A 167 -12.00 5.96 -6.03
N LEU A 168 -13.19 5.78 -5.45
CA LEU A 168 -14.38 6.60 -5.78
C LEU A 168 -14.57 7.78 -4.83
N ALA A 169 -14.13 7.62 -3.59
CA ALA A 169 -14.31 8.58 -2.52
C ALA A 169 -13.45 9.83 -2.73
N LYS A 170 -14.04 11.02 -2.55
CA LYS A 170 -13.31 12.30 -2.62
C LYS A 170 -12.56 12.61 -1.32
N ASP A 171 -13.11 12.21 -0.18
CA ASP A 171 -12.50 12.41 1.14
C ASP A 171 -11.98 11.09 1.75
N MET A 172 -11.27 11.20 2.87
CA MET A 172 -10.64 10.06 3.54
C MET A 172 -11.65 9.21 4.33
N ASP A 173 -12.73 9.81 4.82
CA ASP A 173 -13.70 9.09 5.65
C ASP A 173 -14.60 8.21 4.78
N GLU A 174 -15.03 8.70 3.62
CA GLU A 174 -15.67 7.88 2.61
C GLU A 174 -14.77 6.77 2.10
N HIS A 175 -13.49 7.05 1.86
CA HIS A 175 -12.55 6.01 1.43
C HIS A 175 -12.36 4.95 2.52
N ARG A 176 -12.34 5.35 3.80
CA ARG A 176 -12.30 4.39 4.92
C ARG A 176 -13.58 3.53 4.95
N ARG A 177 -14.75 4.14 4.77
CA ARG A 177 -16.04 3.43 4.70
C ARG A 177 -16.06 2.43 3.55
N PHE A 178 -15.61 2.83 2.36
CA PHE A 178 -15.44 1.95 1.20
C PHE A 178 -14.62 0.71 1.54
N LEU A 179 -13.43 0.93 2.10
CA LEU A 179 -12.52 -0.15 2.47
C LEU A 179 -13.14 -1.05 3.56
N GLN A 180 -13.87 -0.50 4.52
CA GLN A 180 -14.56 -1.28 5.55
C GLN A 180 -15.69 -2.15 4.99
N THR A 181 -16.47 -1.61 4.04
CA THR A 181 -17.53 -2.37 3.35
C THR A 181 -16.95 -3.58 2.62
N ILE A 182 -15.77 -3.43 2.02
CA ILE A 182 -15.13 -4.51 1.26
C ILE A 182 -14.37 -5.48 2.18
N ARG A 183 -13.52 -4.96 3.07
CA ARG A 183 -12.56 -5.71 3.91
C ARG A 183 -13.19 -6.34 5.15
N ASN A 184 -14.37 -6.94 5.04
CA ASN A 184 -14.92 -7.66 6.18
C ASN A 184 -14.12 -8.96 6.41
N PRO A 185 -13.38 -9.11 7.52
CA PRO A 185 -12.52 -10.26 7.76
C PRO A 185 -13.28 -11.58 7.94
N THR A 186 -14.60 -11.54 8.17
CA THR A 186 -15.42 -12.76 8.24
C THR A 186 -15.82 -13.27 6.86
N LYS A 187 -15.59 -12.50 5.80
CA LYS A 187 -15.87 -12.94 4.44
C LYS A 187 -14.82 -13.95 4.01
N THR A 188 -15.32 -15.10 3.63
CA THR A 188 -14.58 -16.12 2.91
C THR A 188 -15.15 -16.18 1.51
N TYR A 189 -14.31 -16.13 0.48
CA TYR A 189 -14.77 -16.39 -0.88
C TYR A 189 -14.40 -17.84 -1.22
N LEU A 190 -15.41 -18.63 -1.58
CA LEU A 190 -15.21 -20.00 -2.01
C LEU A 190 -15.23 -20.04 -3.53
N THR A 191 -14.24 -20.70 -4.11
CA THR A 191 -14.25 -21.00 -5.55
C THR A 191 -15.16 -22.18 -5.85
N GLU A 192 -15.48 -22.39 -7.13
CA GLU A 192 -16.26 -23.56 -7.59
C GLU A 192 -15.67 -24.89 -7.14
N ARG A 193 -14.34 -24.96 -6.94
CA ARG A 193 -13.61 -26.15 -6.46
C ARG A 193 -13.39 -26.17 -4.94
N LEU A 194 -14.16 -25.39 -4.18
CA LEU A 194 -14.07 -25.24 -2.73
C LEU A 194 -12.73 -24.69 -2.20
N HIS A 195 -11.86 -24.19 -3.08
CA HIS A 195 -10.67 -23.45 -2.65
C HIS A 195 -11.09 -22.17 -1.93
N GLN A 196 -10.33 -21.82 -0.90
CA GLN A 196 -10.67 -20.74 0.03
C GLN A 196 -9.81 -19.51 -0.22
N LEU A 197 -10.44 -18.38 -0.51
CA LEU A 197 -9.78 -17.08 -0.57
C LEU A 197 -10.00 -16.34 0.75
N LEU A 198 -8.88 -16.07 1.43
CA LEU A 198 -8.81 -15.45 2.73
C LEU A 198 -8.24 -14.03 2.62
N ILE A 199 -8.90 -13.07 3.25
CA ILE A 199 -8.41 -11.68 3.30
C ILE A 199 -7.23 -11.59 4.28
N LYS A 200 -6.05 -11.25 3.77
CA LYS A 200 -4.86 -11.01 4.58
C LYS A 200 -4.89 -9.58 5.12
N LYS A 201 -4.87 -9.44 6.45
CA LYS A 201 -4.86 -8.12 7.13
C LYS A 201 -3.55 -7.33 6.91
N ARG A 202 -2.46 -8.02 6.58
CA ARG A 202 -1.13 -7.42 6.43
C ARG A 202 -0.92 -6.90 5.01
N PHE A 203 -0.62 -5.62 4.90
CA PHE A 203 -0.18 -5.00 3.65
C PHE A 203 1.25 -5.41 3.32
N VAL A 204 1.51 -5.58 2.03
CA VAL A 204 2.88 -5.61 1.52
C VAL A 204 3.36 -4.16 1.50
N ASN A 205 4.58 -3.94 1.96
CA ASN A 205 5.18 -2.61 1.94
C ASN A 205 6.66 -2.77 1.61
N CYS A 206 7.06 -2.17 0.49
CA CYS A 206 8.45 -2.11 0.09
C CYS A 206 9.22 -1.19 1.05
N VAL A 207 10.24 -1.71 1.73
CA VAL A 207 11.06 -0.90 2.64
C VAL A 207 11.88 0.18 1.91
N TRP A 208 12.09 0.04 0.60
CA TRP A 208 12.90 0.96 -0.19
C TRP A 208 12.05 2.10 -0.79
N CYS A 209 11.14 1.78 -1.71
CA CYS A 209 10.32 2.80 -2.39
C CYS A 209 8.96 3.08 -1.72
N LYS A 210 8.61 2.35 -0.65
CA LYS A 210 7.32 2.47 0.09
C LYS A 210 6.07 2.14 -0.70
N ALA A 211 6.20 1.60 -1.89
CA ALA A 211 5.06 1.09 -2.64
C ALA A 211 4.41 -0.08 -1.89
N GLU A 212 3.08 -0.13 -1.94
CA GLU A 212 2.27 -1.21 -1.36
C GLU A 212 2.14 -2.42 -2.31
N THR A 213 2.71 -2.32 -3.51
CA THR A 213 2.50 -3.25 -4.63
C THR A 213 3.59 -4.32 -4.77
N HIS A 214 4.63 -4.26 -3.94
CA HIS A 214 5.71 -5.24 -3.98
C HIS A 214 6.54 -5.24 -2.70
N PRO A 215 7.21 -6.36 -2.36
CA PRO A 215 8.13 -6.41 -1.23
C PRO A 215 9.50 -5.79 -1.57
N GLY A 216 10.29 -5.48 -0.55
CA GLY A 216 11.59 -4.82 -0.73
C GLY A 216 12.60 -5.57 -1.61
N TRP A 217 12.57 -6.91 -1.63
CA TRP A 217 13.55 -7.70 -2.41
C TRP A 217 13.31 -7.69 -3.92
N VAL A 218 12.12 -7.29 -4.38
CA VAL A 218 11.80 -7.09 -5.80
C VAL A 218 11.59 -5.60 -6.13
N CYS A 219 12.12 -4.69 -5.31
CA CYS A 219 11.99 -3.26 -5.55
C CYS A 219 12.62 -2.86 -6.89
N PRO A 220 11.87 -2.16 -7.77
CA PRO A 220 12.36 -1.76 -9.09
C PRO A 220 13.40 -0.64 -9.02
N PHE A 221 13.54 0.06 -7.89
CA PHE A 221 14.52 1.15 -7.76
C PHE A 221 15.95 0.68 -8.00
N PHE A 222 16.27 -0.55 -7.63
CA PHE A 222 17.59 -1.15 -7.89
C PHE A 222 17.86 -1.43 -9.37
N SER A 223 16.84 -1.37 -10.21
CA SER A 223 16.92 -1.59 -11.66
C SER A 223 16.92 -0.29 -12.46
N VAL A 224 16.78 0.86 -11.80
CA VAL A 224 16.83 2.17 -12.45
C VAL A 224 18.29 2.47 -12.83
N MET A 225 18.51 2.84 -14.10
CA MET A 225 19.81 3.31 -14.58
C MET A 225 20.24 4.51 -13.73
N ASP A 226 21.50 4.51 -13.29
CA ASP A 226 22.07 5.56 -12.42
C ASP A 226 21.44 5.66 -11.02
N TRP A 227 20.95 4.54 -10.45
CA TRP A 227 20.57 4.49 -9.05
C TRP A 227 21.75 4.83 -8.12
N GLN A 228 21.67 6.00 -7.48
CA GLN A 228 22.68 6.50 -6.52
C GLN A 228 22.36 6.17 -5.06
N GLY A 229 21.26 5.47 -4.78
CA GLY A 229 20.88 5.11 -3.41
C GLY A 229 21.63 3.87 -2.91
N PRO A 230 21.27 3.35 -1.72
CA PRO A 230 21.89 2.15 -1.18
C PRO A 230 21.86 1.00 -2.18
N LEU A 231 22.95 0.23 -2.25
CA LEU A 231 22.96 -1.00 -3.03
C LEU A 231 22.01 -2.01 -2.40
N ARG A 232 21.44 -2.90 -3.23
CA ARG A 232 20.66 -4.03 -2.72
C ARG A 232 21.55 -4.78 -1.73
N PRO A 233 21.11 -5.05 -0.49
CA PRO A 233 21.87 -5.92 0.39
C PRO A 233 22.04 -7.24 -0.36
N MET A 234 23.29 -7.54 -0.76
CA MET A 234 23.62 -8.86 -1.25
C MET A 234 23.20 -9.78 -0.12
N LYS A 235 22.16 -10.59 -0.32
CA LYS A 235 21.92 -11.68 0.61
C LYS A 235 23.19 -12.51 0.56
N GLU A 236 24.00 -12.50 1.63
CA GLU A 236 24.74 -13.72 1.92
C GLU A 236 23.66 -14.82 2.01
N PRO A 237 23.73 -15.86 1.17
CA PRO A 237 22.81 -16.96 1.28
C PRO A 237 22.92 -17.46 2.71
N SER A 238 21.79 -17.46 3.43
CA SER A 238 21.72 -17.98 4.78
C SER A 238 22.17 -19.43 4.76
N THR A 239 23.44 -19.65 5.10
CA THR A 239 23.97 -20.91 5.62
C THR A 239 23.30 -21.14 6.97
N HIS A 240 22.02 -21.51 6.96
CA HIS A 240 21.54 -22.44 7.95
C HIS A 240 22.15 -23.81 7.58
N LEU A 241 23.44 -23.95 7.88
CA LEU A 241 24.08 -25.25 8.04
C LEU A 241 23.29 -25.96 9.15
N ASN A 242 22.60 -27.01 8.75
CA ASN A 242 22.08 -28.03 9.65
C ASN A 242 23.23 -28.47 10.57
N SER A 243 23.24 -28.00 11.82
CA SER A 243 24.01 -28.62 12.89
C SER A 243 23.13 -29.70 13.51
N ALA A 244 22.95 -30.79 12.77
CA ALA A 244 22.34 -32.02 13.25
C ALA A 244 23.11 -33.19 12.63
N ASP A 245 24.25 -33.52 13.25
CA ASP A 245 24.73 -34.90 13.43
C ASP A 245 26.04 -34.87 14.22
N GLN A 246 25.92 -34.98 15.55
CA GLN A 246 26.91 -35.72 16.33
C GLN A 246 26.13 -36.88 16.93
N GLY A 247 26.44 -38.08 16.41
CA GLY A 247 25.74 -39.32 16.69
C GLY A 247 25.89 -39.83 18.13
N PRO A 248 25.24 -40.95 18.44
CA PRO A 248 25.26 -41.54 19.77
C PRO A 248 26.59 -42.26 20.05
N ASN A 249 27.12 -42.07 21.26
CA ASN A 249 28.02 -43.03 21.92
C ASN A 249 27.19 -43.98 22.78
#